data_AF-A0A1B8THC8-F1
#
_entry.id   AF-A0A1B8THC8-F1
#
_cell.length_a   1.000
_cell.length_b   1.000
_cell.length_c   1.000
_cell.angle_alpha   90.00
_cell.angle_beta   90.00
_cell.angle_gamma   90.00
#
_symmetry.space_group_name_H-M   'P 1'
#
loop_
_entity.id
_entity.type
_entity.pdbx_description
1 polymer ?
#
loop_
_entity_poly.entity_id
_entity_poly.type
_entity_poly.pdbx_seq_one_letter_code
_entity_poly.pdbx_strand_id
1 'polypeptide(L)'
;MADLRAFQMVKNVGCLKDGAHAASVLMEAHFDQILKQVKAGDWGALNNLCTLCSNSTEVNLLRRYFILFLPVTFKADGKYMRDKAPYDEVRVRRLLVSPAIYKRLEATKLVITLDTLEKIQVAIEPVAANWRRYLLDYLKWPRTDAPVGLGALFDVEWVTAGMLAHHGYHVGQYGEPRHTRLRILEQLLKSDLHNTPFSEAYLREWGGPGGLVRLLKIANTIAALCRNARRKPGNFQAAIQEWESDLEYLHDTHFVQFLKTPLGTWPTI
;
A
#
# COMPACT_ATOMS: atom_id res chain seq x y z
N MET A 1 -22.16 -0.30 22.98
CA MET A 1 -20.83 -0.35 22.35
C MET A 1 -19.78 -0.14 23.43
N ALA A 2 -19.22 -1.22 24.01
CA ALA A 2 -18.17 -1.12 25.02
C ALA A 2 -16.89 -0.49 24.44
N ASP A 3 -16.61 -0.79 23.16
CA ASP A 3 -15.43 -0.31 22.42
C ASP A 3 -15.38 1.22 22.28
N LEU A 4 -16.55 1.88 22.16
CA LEU A 4 -16.63 3.34 22.07
C LEU A 4 -15.94 4.02 23.27
N ARG A 5 -16.10 3.48 24.48
CA ARG A 5 -15.47 4.05 25.69
C ARG A 5 -13.95 3.94 25.62
N ALA A 6 -13.42 2.84 25.06
CA ALA A 6 -11.98 2.68 24.86
C ALA A 6 -11.44 3.72 23.87
N PHE A 7 -12.13 3.93 22.73
CA PHE A 7 -11.74 4.97 21.76
C PHE A 7 -11.84 6.38 22.33
N GLN A 8 -12.86 6.67 23.14
CA GLN A 8 -12.99 7.96 23.84
C GLN A 8 -11.86 8.18 24.85
N MET A 9 -11.43 7.13 25.58
CA MET A 9 -10.29 7.21 26.48
C MET A 9 -8.99 7.51 25.72
N VAL A 10 -8.73 6.80 24.62
CA VAL A 10 -7.56 7.03 23.74
C VAL A 10 -7.57 8.44 23.13
N LYS A 11 -8.75 8.97 22.80
CA LYS A 11 -8.93 10.36 22.35
C LYS A 11 -8.59 11.35 23.46
N ASN A 12 -9.10 11.15 24.67
CA ASN A 12 -8.89 12.08 25.79
C ASN A 12 -7.41 12.20 26.20
N VAL A 13 -6.62 11.15 26.00
CA VAL A 13 -5.17 11.17 26.23
C VAL A 13 -4.35 11.67 25.01
N GLY A 14 -5.03 12.14 23.95
CA GLY A 14 -4.38 12.73 22.77
C GLY A 14 -3.74 11.73 21.80
N CYS A 15 -3.96 10.43 22.00
CA CYS A 15 -3.37 9.38 21.16
C CYS A 15 -4.21 9.05 19.91
N LEU A 16 -5.49 9.46 19.88
CA LEU A 16 -6.36 9.24 18.72
C LEU A 16 -6.12 10.30 17.64
N LYS A 17 -5.38 9.93 16.59
CA LYS A 17 -5.00 10.85 15.51
C LYS A 17 -6.07 11.10 14.45
N ASP A 18 -7.00 10.16 14.26
CA ASP A 18 -8.07 10.26 13.24
C ASP A 18 -9.40 9.77 13.84
N GLY A 19 -10.20 10.74 14.30
CA GLY A 19 -11.47 10.47 14.97
C GLY A 19 -12.54 9.92 14.03
N ALA A 20 -12.59 10.42 12.79
CA ALA A 20 -13.50 9.94 11.76
C ALA A 20 -13.20 8.49 11.37
N HIS A 21 -11.92 8.12 11.25
CA HIS A 21 -11.52 6.74 10.98
C HIS A 21 -11.93 5.80 12.11
N ALA A 22 -11.68 6.15 13.36
CA ALA A 22 -12.11 5.34 14.50
C ALA A 22 -13.63 5.16 14.57
N ALA A 23 -14.40 6.24 14.37
CA ALA A 23 -15.85 6.20 14.37
C ALA A 23 -16.41 5.27 13.28
N SER A 24 -15.78 5.24 12.13
CA SER A 24 -16.21 4.45 11.00
C SER A 24 -15.78 2.98 11.10
N VAL A 25 -14.64 2.68 11.72
CA VAL A 25 -14.27 1.30 12.12
C VAL A 25 -15.28 0.73 13.14
N LEU A 26 -15.69 1.53 14.12
CA LEU A 26 -16.75 1.13 15.06
C LEU A 26 -18.11 0.97 14.37
N MET A 27 -18.39 1.78 13.35
CA MET A 27 -19.61 1.66 12.56
C MET A 27 -19.65 0.33 11.79
N GLU A 28 -18.54 -0.05 11.18
CA GLU A 28 -18.37 -1.32 10.48
C GLU A 28 -18.50 -2.51 11.43
N ALA A 29 -17.77 -2.51 12.55
CA ALA A 29 -17.80 -3.60 13.53
C ALA A 29 -19.18 -3.81 14.19
N HIS A 30 -19.99 -2.75 14.28
CA HIS A 30 -21.32 -2.78 14.90
C HIS A 30 -22.44 -2.50 13.89
N PHE A 31 -22.20 -2.73 12.59
CA PHE A 31 -23.08 -2.31 11.50
C PHE A 31 -24.53 -2.78 11.69
N ASP A 32 -24.73 -4.06 12.02
CA ASP A 32 -26.07 -4.65 12.19
C ASP A 32 -26.86 -4.01 13.32
N GLN A 33 -26.18 -3.78 14.45
CA GLN A 33 -26.78 -3.14 15.62
C GLN A 33 -27.16 -1.69 15.29
N ILE A 34 -26.26 -0.95 14.63
CA ILE A 34 -26.46 0.44 14.25
C ILE A 34 -27.59 0.54 13.22
N LEU A 35 -27.60 -0.33 12.21
CA LEU A 35 -28.64 -0.36 11.19
C LEU A 35 -30.03 -0.62 11.80
N LYS A 36 -30.13 -1.54 12.77
CA LYS A 36 -31.37 -1.80 13.51
C LYS A 36 -31.86 -0.55 14.26
N GLN A 37 -30.96 0.17 14.94
CA GLN A 37 -31.29 1.42 15.64
C GLN A 37 -31.75 2.51 14.67
N VAL A 38 -31.00 2.71 13.58
CA VAL A 38 -31.33 3.69 12.53
C VAL A 38 -32.69 3.40 11.90
N LYS A 39 -32.99 2.12 11.59
CA LYS A 39 -34.31 1.70 11.08
C LYS A 39 -35.43 1.97 12.09
N ALA A 40 -35.15 1.93 13.40
CA ALA A 40 -36.09 2.31 14.45
C ALA A 40 -36.20 3.83 14.66
N GLY A 41 -35.32 4.63 14.05
CA GLY A 41 -35.22 6.08 14.26
C GLY A 41 -34.47 6.46 15.54
N ASP A 42 -33.70 5.53 16.11
CA ASP A 42 -32.76 5.79 17.19
C ASP A 42 -31.41 6.22 16.60
N TRP A 43 -31.04 7.47 16.87
CA TRP A 43 -29.81 8.10 16.37
C TRP A 43 -28.67 8.07 17.39
N GLY A 44 -28.88 7.44 18.55
CA GLY A 44 -27.93 7.44 19.67
C GLY A 44 -26.54 6.95 19.26
N ALA A 45 -26.46 5.84 18.50
CA ALA A 45 -25.19 5.34 18.01
C ALA A 45 -24.48 6.33 17.06
N LEU A 46 -25.18 6.94 16.11
CA LEU A 46 -24.56 7.89 15.17
C LEU A 46 -24.03 9.14 15.90
N ASN A 47 -24.82 9.68 16.84
CA ASN A 47 -24.38 10.77 17.71
C ASN A 47 -23.11 10.41 18.48
N ASN A 48 -23.11 9.24 19.10
CA ASN A 48 -21.98 8.72 19.86
C ASN A 48 -20.73 8.57 19.01
N LEU A 49 -20.85 8.07 17.78
CA LEU A 49 -19.74 7.96 16.85
C LEU A 49 -19.16 9.34 16.48
N CYS A 50 -20.01 10.35 16.25
CA CYS A 50 -19.55 11.72 16.00
C CYS A 50 -18.76 12.33 17.17
N THR A 51 -18.93 11.85 18.41
CA THR A 51 -18.12 12.35 19.55
C THR A 51 -16.63 12.03 19.41
N LEU A 52 -16.26 11.06 18.58
CA LEU A 52 -14.87 10.73 18.31
C LEU A 52 -14.21 11.72 17.34
N CYS A 53 -14.98 12.40 16.50
CA CYS A 53 -14.46 13.42 15.59
C CYS A 53 -13.92 14.65 16.34
N SER A 54 -12.82 15.22 15.87
CA SER A 54 -12.14 16.35 16.51
C SER A 54 -12.53 17.71 15.92
N ASN A 55 -13.12 17.73 14.73
CA ASN A 55 -13.51 18.95 14.03
C ASN A 55 -14.71 18.72 13.09
N SER A 56 -15.26 19.81 12.56
CA SER A 56 -16.41 19.78 11.65
C SER A 56 -16.14 19.05 10.34
N THR A 57 -14.90 19.10 9.83
CA THR A 57 -14.49 18.39 8.61
C THR A 57 -14.63 16.87 8.78
N GLU A 58 -14.15 16.33 9.90
CA GLU A 58 -14.29 14.92 10.25
C GLU A 58 -15.75 14.52 10.43
N VAL A 59 -16.54 15.34 11.12
CA VAL A 59 -17.98 15.10 11.29
C VAL A 59 -18.66 15.05 9.91
N ASN A 60 -18.35 15.99 9.02
CA ASN A 60 -18.96 16.04 7.69
C ASN A 60 -18.57 14.84 6.81
N LEU A 61 -17.32 14.39 6.88
CA LEU A 61 -16.87 13.17 6.20
C LEU A 61 -17.65 11.95 6.71
N LEU A 62 -17.77 11.81 8.03
CA LEU A 62 -18.48 10.71 8.66
C LEU A 62 -19.99 10.73 8.34
N ARG A 63 -20.60 11.92 8.26
CA ARG A 63 -22.01 12.06 7.86
C ARG A 63 -22.26 11.62 6.42
N ARG A 64 -21.36 11.93 5.48
CA ARG A 64 -21.46 11.44 4.11
C ARG A 64 -21.31 9.92 4.03
N TYR A 65 -20.41 9.36 4.84
CA TYR A 65 -20.29 7.91 5.01
C TYR A 65 -21.59 7.29 5.54
N PHE A 66 -22.24 7.91 6.54
CA PHE A 66 -23.53 7.46 7.06
C PHE A 66 -24.62 7.49 5.99
N ILE A 67 -24.76 8.59 5.24
CA ILE A 67 -25.75 8.69 4.16
C ILE A 67 -25.56 7.58 3.12
N LEU A 68 -24.30 7.23 2.82
CA LEU A 68 -24.00 6.26 1.78
C LEU A 68 -24.37 4.82 2.18
N PHE A 69 -24.18 4.45 3.45
CA PHE A 69 -24.32 3.05 3.92
C PHE A 69 -25.50 2.80 4.86
N LEU A 70 -26.18 3.83 5.35
CA LEU A 70 -27.33 3.71 6.25
C LEU A 70 -28.53 4.46 5.66
N PRO A 71 -29.78 4.04 5.96
CA PRO A 71 -30.98 4.72 5.47
C PRO A 71 -31.25 6.01 6.26
N VAL A 72 -30.33 6.96 6.16
CA VAL A 72 -30.32 8.20 6.94
C VAL A 72 -29.97 9.39 6.07
N THR A 73 -30.64 10.51 6.32
CA THR A 73 -30.35 11.82 5.73
C THR A 73 -30.26 12.86 6.83
N PHE A 74 -29.86 14.08 6.47
CA PHE A 74 -29.80 15.21 7.39
C PHE A 74 -30.75 16.31 6.92
N LYS A 75 -31.49 16.89 7.85
CA LYS A 75 -32.26 18.11 7.64
C LYS A 75 -31.32 19.31 7.46
N ALA A 76 -31.86 20.44 6.99
CA ALA A 76 -31.13 21.70 6.89
C ALA A 76 -30.59 22.19 8.25
N ASP A 77 -31.26 21.86 9.35
CA ASP A 77 -30.81 22.14 10.72
C ASP A 77 -29.77 21.14 11.26
N GLY A 78 -29.32 20.19 10.43
CA GLY A 78 -28.31 19.19 10.75
C GLY A 78 -28.82 18.01 11.58
N LYS A 79 -30.12 17.91 11.86
CA LYS A 79 -30.71 16.76 12.56
C LYS A 79 -30.90 15.58 11.63
N TYR A 80 -30.76 14.37 12.19
CA TYR A 80 -31.01 13.13 11.47
C TYR A 80 -32.48 13.00 11.05
N MET A 81 -32.68 12.39 9.90
CA MET A 81 -33.97 12.00 9.35
C MET A 81 -33.81 10.63 8.68
N ARG A 82 -34.87 9.81 8.70
CA ARG A 82 -34.84 8.55 7.93
C ARG A 82 -34.87 8.88 6.44
N ASP A 83 -34.02 8.21 5.68
CA ASP A 83 -34.22 8.15 4.23
C ASP A 83 -35.44 7.29 3.94
N LYS A 84 -36.32 7.80 3.07
CA LYS A 84 -37.53 7.10 2.63
C LYS A 84 -37.30 6.33 1.33
N ALA A 85 -36.15 6.50 0.68
CA ALA A 85 -35.78 5.71 -0.48
C ALA A 85 -35.71 4.21 -0.13
N PRO A 86 -35.99 3.32 -1.10
CA PRO A 86 -35.76 1.89 -0.91
C PRO A 86 -34.31 1.60 -0.47
N TYR A 87 -34.16 0.87 0.63
CA TYR A 87 -32.86 0.51 1.19
C TYR A 87 -32.57 -0.96 0.92
N ASP A 88 -31.63 -1.23 0.01
CA ASP A 88 -31.14 -2.57 -0.30
C ASP A 88 -29.96 -2.92 0.60
N GLU A 89 -30.27 -3.57 1.73
CA GLU A 89 -29.27 -3.97 2.71
C GLU A 89 -28.22 -4.93 2.14
N VAL A 90 -28.62 -5.84 1.25
CA VAL A 90 -27.70 -6.83 0.67
C VAL A 90 -26.69 -6.12 -0.23
N ARG A 91 -27.16 -5.21 -1.08
CA ARG A 91 -26.31 -4.39 -1.95
C ARG A 91 -25.36 -3.50 -1.15
N VAL A 92 -25.87 -2.84 -0.11
CA VAL A 92 -25.07 -1.97 0.75
C VAL A 92 -23.97 -2.76 1.46
N ARG A 93 -24.28 -3.93 2.02
CA ARG A 93 -23.29 -4.79 2.67
C ARG A 93 -22.18 -5.22 1.72
N ARG A 94 -22.55 -5.64 0.50
CA ARG A 94 -21.59 -6.06 -0.53
C ARG A 94 -20.65 -4.92 -0.95
N LEU A 95 -21.13 -3.67 -0.88
CA LEU A 95 -20.40 -2.47 -1.30
C LEU A 95 -19.79 -1.68 -0.14
N LEU A 96 -19.95 -2.14 1.10
CA LEU A 96 -19.36 -1.48 2.27
C LEU A 96 -17.85 -1.46 2.09
N VAL A 97 -17.28 -0.27 1.96
CA VAL A 97 -15.83 -0.08 1.86
C VAL A 97 -15.27 0.42 3.17
N SER A 98 -14.07 -0.05 3.49
CA SER A 98 -13.37 0.40 4.68
C SER A 98 -13.23 1.92 4.68
N PRO A 99 -13.21 2.56 5.86
CA PRO A 99 -13.25 4.01 5.91
C PRO A 99 -11.98 4.69 5.37
N ALA A 100 -10.84 3.99 5.43
CA ALA A 100 -9.60 4.44 4.81
C ALA A 100 -9.72 4.50 3.28
N ILE A 101 -10.45 3.56 2.66
CA ILE A 101 -10.75 3.59 1.23
C ILE A 101 -11.73 4.71 0.94
N TYR A 102 -12.81 4.83 1.69
CA TYR A 102 -13.78 5.91 1.50
C TYR A 102 -13.13 7.30 1.56
N LYS A 103 -12.28 7.55 2.57
CA LYS A 103 -11.53 8.81 2.71
C LYS A 103 -10.61 9.08 1.50
N ARG A 104 -9.97 8.04 0.95
CA ARG A 104 -9.15 8.16 -0.27
C ARG A 104 -10.00 8.45 -1.51
N LEU A 105 -11.16 7.81 -1.62
CA LEU A 105 -12.11 8.04 -2.72
C LEU A 105 -12.66 9.47 -2.67
N GLU A 106 -13.00 9.99 -1.50
CA GLU A 106 -13.44 11.38 -1.29
C GLU A 106 -12.37 12.42 -1.60
N ALA A 107 -11.09 12.05 -1.50
CA ALA A 107 -9.97 12.91 -1.91
C ALA A 107 -9.82 12.97 -3.45
N THR A 108 -10.51 12.12 -4.20
CA THR A 108 -10.56 12.19 -5.66
C THR A 108 -11.65 13.16 -6.13
N LYS A 109 -11.67 13.50 -7.43
CA LYS A 109 -12.74 14.30 -8.04
C LYS A 109 -14.02 13.48 -8.31
N LEU A 110 -14.15 12.27 -7.77
CA LEU A 110 -15.29 11.39 -8.00
C LEU A 110 -16.43 11.68 -7.03
N VAL A 111 -17.67 11.64 -7.53
CA VAL A 111 -18.85 11.61 -6.68
C VAL A 111 -19.08 10.17 -6.23
N ILE A 112 -18.98 9.93 -4.92
CA ILE A 112 -19.06 8.59 -4.35
C ILE A 112 -20.52 8.24 -4.05
N THR A 113 -21.07 7.30 -4.82
CA THR A 113 -22.41 6.72 -4.66
C THR A 113 -22.31 5.20 -4.67
N LEU A 114 -23.38 4.49 -4.29
CA LEU A 114 -23.42 3.02 -4.39
C LEU A 114 -23.20 2.55 -5.84
N ASP A 115 -23.74 3.26 -6.83
CA ASP A 115 -23.51 2.95 -8.25
C ASP A 115 -22.04 3.14 -8.65
N THR A 116 -21.40 4.21 -8.14
CA THR A 116 -19.96 4.43 -8.38
C THR A 116 -19.12 3.32 -7.73
N LEU A 117 -19.45 2.92 -6.50
CA LEU A 117 -18.76 1.82 -5.82
C LEU A 117 -18.96 0.48 -6.54
N GLU A 118 -20.15 0.23 -7.07
CA GLU A 118 -20.44 -0.97 -7.86
C GLU A 118 -19.66 -0.98 -9.18
N LYS A 119 -19.56 0.15 -9.88
CA LYS A 119 -18.69 0.29 -11.06
C LYS A 119 -17.23 0.05 -10.72
N ILE A 120 -16.76 0.57 -9.58
CA ILE A 120 -15.40 0.33 -9.09
C ILE A 120 -15.19 -1.15 -8.78
N GLN A 121 -16.13 -1.79 -8.07
CA GLN A 121 -16.09 -3.23 -7.77
C GLN A 121 -16.02 -4.05 -9.05
N VAL A 122 -16.91 -3.82 -10.02
CA VAL A 122 -16.92 -4.51 -11.32
C VAL A 122 -15.64 -4.27 -12.12
N ALA A 123 -15.10 -3.05 -12.12
CA ALA A 123 -13.85 -2.73 -12.82
C ALA A 123 -12.63 -3.38 -12.16
N ILE A 124 -12.66 -3.52 -10.84
CA ILE A 124 -11.58 -4.17 -10.08
C ILE A 124 -11.74 -5.69 -10.12
N GLU A 125 -12.93 -6.27 -10.24
CA GLU A 125 -13.16 -7.73 -10.15
C GLU A 125 -12.23 -8.55 -11.06
N PRO A 126 -12.04 -8.23 -12.36
CA PRO A 126 -11.10 -8.96 -13.22
C PRO A 126 -9.64 -8.78 -12.76
N VAL A 127 -9.31 -7.59 -12.27
CA VAL A 127 -8.00 -7.28 -11.70
C VAL A 127 -7.81 -8.02 -10.39
N ALA A 128 -8.78 -8.09 -9.48
CA ALA A 128 -8.71 -8.80 -8.21
C ALA A 128 -8.67 -10.32 -8.42
N ALA A 129 -9.41 -10.85 -9.40
CA ALA A 129 -9.40 -12.26 -9.76
C ALA A 129 -8.02 -12.74 -10.23
N ASN A 130 -7.23 -11.87 -10.86
CA ASN A 130 -5.87 -12.20 -11.27
C ASN A 130 -4.89 -11.03 -11.11
N TRP A 131 -4.85 -10.45 -9.91
CA TRP A 131 -4.08 -9.23 -9.64
C TRP A 131 -2.58 -9.49 -9.78
N ARG A 132 -2.17 -10.74 -9.59
CA ARG A 132 -0.81 -11.22 -9.82
C ARG A 132 -0.44 -11.10 -11.28
N ARG A 133 -1.32 -11.51 -12.20
CA ARG A 133 -1.07 -11.33 -13.64
C ARG A 133 -1.05 -9.86 -14.01
N TYR A 134 -2.02 -9.10 -13.52
CA TYR A 134 -2.05 -7.65 -13.73
C TYR A 134 -0.76 -6.99 -13.24
N LEU A 135 -0.34 -7.25 -11.99
CA LEU A 135 0.91 -6.75 -11.45
C LEU A 135 2.11 -7.24 -12.24
N LEU A 136 2.17 -8.50 -12.68
CA LEU A 136 3.27 -9.02 -13.51
C LEU A 136 3.39 -8.30 -14.86
N ASP A 137 2.29 -7.83 -15.44
CA ASP A 137 2.33 -7.05 -16.69
C ASP A 137 3.02 -5.68 -16.49
N TYR A 138 3.01 -5.13 -15.26
CA TYR A 138 3.68 -3.86 -14.90
C TYR A 138 5.03 -4.05 -14.17
N LEU A 139 5.15 -5.05 -13.31
CA LEU A 139 6.31 -5.39 -12.52
C LEU A 139 7.23 -6.29 -13.35
N LYS A 140 8.03 -5.66 -14.21
CA LYS A 140 9.03 -6.38 -14.99
C LYS A 140 10.24 -6.68 -14.12
N TRP A 141 10.51 -7.96 -13.87
CA TRP A 141 11.79 -8.36 -13.30
C TRP A 141 12.93 -7.87 -14.20
N PRO A 142 13.96 -7.20 -13.67
CA PRO A 142 14.95 -6.54 -14.49
C PRO A 142 15.81 -7.55 -15.24
N ARG A 143 16.11 -7.23 -16.49
CA ARG A 143 16.94 -8.06 -17.37
C ARG A 143 18.38 -7.56 -17.42
N THR A 144 19.30 -8.46 -17.71
CA THR A 144 20.73 -8.17 -17.87
C THR A 144 21.16 -8.03 -19.32
N ASP A 145 20.23 -8.18 -20.28
CA ASP A 145 20.49 -7.93 -21.69
C ASP A 145 20.88 -6.46 -21.90
N ALA A 146 21.94 -6.25 -22.67
CA ALA A 146 22.43 -4.93 -23.04
C ALA A 146 22.25 -4.75 -24.55
N PRO A 147 21.00 -4.59 -25.04
CA PRO A 147 20.77 -4.31 -26.45
C PRO A 147 21.51 -3.03 -26.86
N VAL A 148 21.93 -2.98 -28.12
CA VAL A 148 22.69 -1.87 -28.69
C VAL A 148 21.77 -0.64 -28.70
N GLY A 149 21.87 0.18 -27.66
CA GLY A 149 21.13 1.42 -27.48
C GLY A 149 22.11 2.54 -27.17
N LEU A 150 21.87 3.70 -27.79
CA LEU A 150 22.64 4.95 -27.76
C LEU A 150 23.39 5.15 -26.43
N GLY A 151 24.66 4.73 -26.38
CA GLY A 151 25.53 4.79 -25.21
C GLY A 151 25.96 6.21 -24.81
N ALA A 152 25.16 7.23 -25.13
CA ALA A 152 25.55 8.64 -25.12
C ALA A 152 24.61 9.57 -24.33
N LEU A 153 23.66 9.07 -23.52
CA LEU A 153 22.63 9.94 -22.95
C LEU A 153 22.67 10.23 -21.45
N PHE A 154 23.54 9.61 -20.63
CA PHE A 154 23.58 9.95 -19.20
C PHE A 154 24.98 9.84 -18.60
N ASP A 155 25.64 10.98 -18.41
CA ASP A 155 26.62 11.16 -17.34
C ASP A 155 25.84 11.27 -16.02
N VAL A 156 25.71 10.15 -15.31
CA VAL A 156 25.18 10.14 -13.94
C VAL A 156 26.37 10.31 -13.01
N GLU A 157 26.35 11.37 -12.21
CA GLU A 157 27.30 11.59 -11.11
C GLU A 157 27.40 10.33 -10.25
N TRP A 158 28.58 9.74 -10.23
CA TRP A 158 28.87 8.55 -9.45
C TRP A 158 28.94 8.94 -7.98
N VAL A 159 27.94 8.53 -7.18
CA VAL A 159 28.13 8.45 -5.73
C VAL A 159 29.21 7.40 -5.48
N THR A 160 30.30 7.81 -4.84
CA THR A 160 31.58 7.09 -4.73
C THR A 160 31.50 5.73 -4.02
N ALA A 161 30.37 5.39 -3.39
CA ALA A 161 29.97 4.02 -3.09
C ALA A 161 28.44 3.91 -3.11
N GLY A 162 27.89 3.10 -4.02
CA GLY A 162 26.45 2.80 -4.03
C GLY A 162 26.05 1.93 -2.83
N MET A 163 24.75 1.94 -2.48
CA MET A 163 24.19 1.18 -1.34
C MET A 163 24.70 -0.27 -1.23
N LEU A 164 24.82 -0.99 -2.35
CA LEU A 164 25.35 -2.36 -2.36
C LEU A 164 26.79 -2.42 -1.84
N ALA A 165 27.68 -1.58 -2.38
CA ALA A 165 29.08 -1.52 -1.96
C ALA A 165 29.21 -1.06 -0.49
N HIS A 166 28.37 -0.12 -0.04
CA HIS A 166 28.32 0.30 1.36
C HIS A 166 28.03 -0.87 2.32
N HIS A 167 27.18 -1.81 1.90
CA HIS A 167 26.89 -3.04 2.66
C HIS A 167 27.88 -4.18 2.39
N GLY A 168 28.98 -3.93 1.69
CA GLY A 168 30.03 -4.92 1.42
C GLY A 168 29.75 -5.86 0.26
N TYR A 169 28.70 -5.63 -0.54
CA TYR A 169 28.39 -6.48 -1.68
C TYR A 169 29.37 -6.24 -2.84
N HIS A 170 30.22 -7.24 -3.11
CA HIS A 170 31.20 -7.23 -4.20
C HIS A 170 31.16 -8.55 -4.98
N VAL A 171 31.38 -8.47 -6.29
CA VAL A 171 31.40 -9.61 -7.24
C VAL A 171 32.68 -9.60 -8.07
N GLY A 172 32.93 -10.68 -8.80
CA GLY A 172 34.04 -10.83 -9.72
C GLY A 172 35.24 -11.52 -9.09
N GLN A 173 36.40 -11.37 -9.74
CA GLN A 173 37.63 -12.11 -9.38
C GLN A 173 38.08 -11.93 -7.92
N TYR A 174 37.79 -10.77 -7.33
CA TYR A 174 38.10 -10.45 -5.93
C TYR A 174 36.83 -10.16 -5.13
N GLY A 175 35.69 -10.69 -5.60
CA GLY A 175 34.39 -10.53 -4.96
C GLY A 175 34.17 -11.48 -3.79
N GLU A 176 33.07 -11.25 -3.09
CA GLU A 176 32.63 -12.10 -1.99
C GLU A 176 32.09 -13.44 -2.52
N PRO A 177 32.26 -14.55 -1.80
CA PRO A 177 31.67 -15.84 -2.19
C PRO A 177 30.14 -15.76 -2.16
N ARG A 178 29.48 -16.59 -2.99
CA ARG A 178 28.01 -16.58 -3.17
C ARG A 178 27.22 -16.51 -1.87
N HIS A 179 27.54 -17.33 -0.89
CA HIS A 179 26.81 -17.35 0.38
C HIS A 179 26.89 -16.01 1.13
N THR A 180 28.04 -15.33 1.11
CA THR A 180 28.23 -14.01 1.71
C THR A 180 27.43 -12.96 0.95
N ARG A 181 27.50 -12.98 -0.39
CA ARG A 181 26.72 -12.07 -1.24
C ARG A 181 25.22 -12.18 -0.99
N LEU A 182 24.68 -13.39 -1.01
CA LEU A 182 23.25 -13.63 -0.76
C LEU A 182 22.86 -13.18 0.65
N ARG A 183 23.69 -13.44 1.67
CA ARG A 183 23.45 -12.95 3.03
C ARG A 183 23.41 -11.42 3.10
N ILE A 184 24.31 -10.73 2.40
CA ILE A 184 24.32 -9.26 2.34
C ILE A 184 23.02 -8.75 1.69
N LEU A 185 22.59 -9.37 0.59
CA LEU A 185 21.35 -8.98 -0.10
C LEU A 185 20.11 -9.22 0.77
N GLU A 186 20.06 -10.35 1.50
CA GLU A 186 19.00 -10.65 2.48
C GLU A 186 18.93 -9.60 3.59
N GLN A 187 20.09 -9.25 4.14
CA GLN A 187 20.19 -8.22 5.18
C GLN A 187 19.72 -6.87 4.62
N LEU A 188 20.24 -6.44 3.47
CA LEU A 188 19.85 -5.19 2.83
C LEU A 188 18.34 -5.14 2.52
N LEU A 189 17.73 -6.26 2.14
CA LEU A 189 16.29 -6.33 1.92
C LEU A 189 15.50 -6.05 3.20
N LYS A 190 15.98 -6.51 4.36
CA LYS A 190 15.25 -6.47 5.64
C LYS A 190 15.64 -5.31 6.55
N SER A 191 16.79 -4.70 6.32
CA SER A 191 17.33 -3.65 7.18
C SER A 191 16.62 -2.32 7.04
N ASP A 192 16.55 -1.61 8.16
CA ASP A 192 16.29 -0.18 8.18
C ASP A 192 17.54 0.58 7.67
N LEU A 193 17.33 1.51 6.73
CA LEU A 193 18.40 2.28 6.09
C LEU A 193 18.59 3.68 6.67
N HIS A 194 17.77 4.10 7.64
CA HIS A 194 17.87 5.43 8.25
C HIS A 194 19.23 5.69 8.93
N ASN A 195 19.98 4.64 9.27
CA ASN A 195 21.32 4.74 9.87
C ASN A 195 22.47 4.78 8.85
N THR A 196 22.19 4.86 7.55
CA THR A 196 23.23 4.95 6.51
C THR A 196 23.58 6.41 6.21
N PRO A 197 24.78 6.72 5.67
CA PRO A 197 25.20 8.10 5.43
C PRO A 197 24.55 8.75 4.20
N PHE A 198 23.50 8.14 3.62
CA PHE A 198 22.86 8.64 2.41
C PHE A 198 21.72 9.63 2.71
N SER A 199 21.40 10.47 1.74
CA SER A 199 20.33 11.46 1.89
C SER A 199 18.94 10.80 1.99
N GLU A 200 18.03 11.43 2.73
CA GLU A 200 16.61 11.00 2.81
C GLU A 200 15.92 10.89 1.45
N ALA A 201 16.33 11.71 0.47
CA ALA A 201 15.82 11.61 -0.90
C ALA A 201 16.27 10.30 -1.56
N TYR A 202 17.54 9.93 -1.42
CA TYR A 202 18.08 8.68 -1.93
C TYR A 202 17.47 7.47 -1.22
N LEU A 203 17.33 7.51 0.11
CA LEU A 203 16.75 6.42 0.90
C LEU A 203 15.30 6.12 0.51
N ARG A 204 14.51 7.14 0.17
CA ARG A 204 13.14 6.96 -0.32
C ARG A 204 13.06 6.09 -1.57
N GLU A 205 14.07 6.11 -2.45
CA GLU A 205 14.11 5.25 -3.64
C GLU A 205 14.25 3.75 -3.30
N TRP A 206 14.78 3.43 -2.12
CA TRP A 206 14.97 2.06 -1.65
C TRP A 206 13.74 1.50 -0.95
N GLY A 207 12.72 2.32 -0.64
CA GLY A 207 11.50 1.88 0.03
C GLY A 207 11.73 1.30 1.43
N GLY A 208 10.66 0.80 2.05
CA GLY A 208 10.70 0.23 3.39
C GLY A 208 11.30 -1.19 3.48
N PRO A 209 11.69 -1.63 4.68
CA PRO A 209 12.27 -2.96 4.92
C PRO A 209 11.30 -4.07 4.51
N GLY A 210 11.81 -5.09 3.82
CA GLY A 210 11.06 -6.27 3.34
C GLY A 210 10.05 -5.99 2.23
N GLY A 211 9.92 -4.74 1.78
CA GLY A 211 8.94 -4.35 0.78
C GLY A 211 9.34 -4.71 -0.66
N LEU A 212 8.33 -4.86 -1.52
CA LEU A 212 8.55 -5.08 -2.96
C LEU A 212 9.39 -3.96 -3.60
N VAL A 213 9.22 -2.71 -3.17
CA VAL A 213 10.03 -1.57 -3.65
C VAL A 213 11.53 -1.80 -3.38
N ARG A 214 11.87 -2.28 -2.17
CA ARG A 214 13.26 -2.60 -1.79
C ARG A 214 13.82 -3.72 -2.64
N LEU A 215 13.07 -4.80 -2.81
CA LEU A 215 13.46 -5.93 -3.65
C LEU A 215 13.74 -5.49 -5.10
N LEU A 216 12.83 -4.72 -5.68
CA LEU A 216 12.99 -4.22 -7.05
C LEU A 216 14.14 -3.22 -7.17
N LYS A 217 14.40 -2.39 -6.16
CA LYS A 217 15.55 -1.47 -6.20
C LYS A 217 16.87 -2.25 -6.20
N ILE A 218 17.03 -3.24 -5.33
CA ILE A 218 18.20 -4.14 -5.31
C ILE A 218 18.39 -4.79 -6.69
N ALA A 219 17.33 -5.44 -7.21
CA ALA A 219 17.40 -6.15 -8.48
C ALA A 219 17.73 -5.20 -9.65
N ASN A 220 17.11 -4.01 -9.70
CA ASN A 220 17.39 -3.04 -10.76
C ASN A 220 18.82 -2.52 -10.70
N THR A 221 19.36 -2.29 -9.51
CA THR A 221 20.77 -1.89 -9.33
C THR A 221 21.72 -2.99 -9.82
N ILE A 222 21.50 -4.25 -9.43
CA ILE A 222 22.33 -5.38 -9.90
C ILE A 222 22.26 -5.53 -11.42
N ALA A 223 21.05 -5.47 -12.00
CA ALA A 223 20.88 -5.58 -13.44
C ALA A 223 21.53 -4.41 -14.20
N ALA A 224 21.49 -3.19 -13.65
CA ALA A 224 22.19 -2.04 -14.22
C ALA A 224 23.72 -2.22 -14.17
N LEU A 225 24.27 -2.72 -13.07
CA LEU A 225 25.70 -3.06 -12.96
C LEU A 225 26.10 -4.10 -14.02
N CYS A 226 25.30 -5.16 -14.17
CA CYS A 226 25.53 -6.19 -15.18
C CYS A 226 25.49 -5.63 -16.62
N ARG A 227 24.48 -4.83 -16.97
CA ARG A 227 24.39 -4.20 -18.30
C ARG A 227 25.56 -3.26 -18.56
N ASN A 228 26.00 -2.51 -17.55
CA ASN A 228 27.13 -1.61 -17.67
C ASN A 228 28.44 -2.37 -17.87
N ALA A 229 28.66 -3.47 -17.16
CA ALA A 229 29.82 -4.33 -17.34
C ALA A 229 29.85 -4.97 -18.74
N ARG A 230 28.71 -5.41 -19.26
CA ARG A 230 28.60 -5.94 -20.64
C ARG A 230 28.98 -4.92 -21.72
N ARG A 231 28.83 -3.61 -21.46
CA ARG A 231 29.19 -2.53 -22.39
C ARG A 231 30.64 -2.07 -22.24
N LYS A 232 31.29 -2.34 -21.11
CA LYS A 232 32.66 -1.89 -20.84
C LYS A 232 33.68 -2.87 -21.42
N PRO A 233 34.77 -2.38 -22.04
CA PRO A 233 35.90 -3.22 -22.37
C PRO A 233 36.57 -3.74 -21.09
N GLY A 234 36.86 -5.04 -21.01
CA GLY A 234 37.51 -5.67 -19.84
C GLY A 234 36.99 -7.07 -19.55
N ASN A 235 37.61 -7.76 -18.58
CA ASN A 235 37.20 -9.09 -18.15
C ASN A 235 36.20 -9.00 -16.98
N PHE A 236 34.91 -8.84 -17.31
CA PHE A 236 33.82 -8.80 -16.33
C PHE A 236 33.01 -10.09 -16.26
N GLN A 237 33.46 -11.16 -16.93
CA GLN A 237 32.65 -12.37 -17.12
C GLN A 237 32.23 -13.01 -15.79
N ALA A 238 33.16 -13.10 -14.83
CA ALA A 238 32.86 -13.62 -13.50
C ALA A 238 31.82 -12.75 -12.76
N ALA A 239 32.00 -11.43 -12.77
CA ALA A 239 31.06 -10.50 -12.13
C ALA A 239 29.66 -10.57 -12.75
N ILE A 240 29.57 -10.69 -14.08
CA ILE A 240 28.31 -10.85 -14.81
C ILE A 240 27.59 -12.12 -14.38
N GLN A 241 28.28 -13.27 -14.36
CA GLN A 241 27.70 -14.55 -13.94
C GLN A 241 27.20 -14.49 -12.48
N GLU A 242 27.94 -13.82 -11.61
CA GLU A 242 27.56 -13.68 -10.21
C GLU A 242 26.36 -12.75 -10.02
N TRP A 243 26.31 -11.60 -10.70
CA TRP A 243 25.13 -10.74 -10.69
C TRP A 243 23.88 -11.45 -11.23
N GLU A 244 24.02 -12.22 -12.30
CA GLU A 244 22.90 -13.00 -12.88
C GLU A 244 22.42 -14.09 -11.92
N SER A 245 23.35 -14.82 -11.30
CA SER A 245 23.02 -15.82 -10.28
C SER A 245 22.36 -15.22 -9.05
N ASP A 246 22.78 -14.03 -8.62
CA ASP A 246 22.20 -13.34 -7.46
C ASP A 246 20.80 -12.79 -7.80
N LEU A 247 20.58 -12.31 -9.03
CA LEU A 247 19.26 -11.92 -9.54
C LEU A 247 18.28 -13.09 -9.60
N GLU A 248 18.72 -14.25 -10.09
CA GLU A 248 17.90 -15.47 -10.13
C GLU A 248 17.47 -15.88 -8.71
N TYR A 249 18.40 -15.86 -7.75
CA TYR A 249 18.08 -16.11 -6.35
C TYR A 249 17.02 -15.15 -5.80
N LEU A 250 17.18 -13.84 -6.03
CA LEU A 250 16.22 -12.83 -5.56
C LEU A 250 14.84 -13.00 -6.20
N HIS A 251 14.79 -13.39 -7.48
CA HIS A 251 13.57 -13.67 -8.19
C HIS A 251 12.82 -14.85 -7.56
N ASP A 252 13.49 -16.00 -7.46
CA ASP A 252 12.85 -17.25 -7.06
C ASP A 252 12.48 -17.27 -5.57
N THR A 253 13.33 -16.67 -4.73
CA THR A 253 13.16 -16.70 -3.28
C THR A 253 12.19 -15.63 -2.79
N HIS A 254 12.24 -14.42 -3.36
CA HIS A 254 11.48 -13.27 -2.85
C HIS A 254 10.40 -12.80 -3.79
N PHE A 255 10.69 -12.62 -5.08
CA PHE A 255 9.72 -12.04 -6.01
C PHE A 255 8.56 -13.00 -6.28
N VAL A 256 8.85 -14.27 -6.59
CA VAL A 256 7.84 -15.31 -6.77
C VAL A 256 7.05 -15.54 -5.47
N GLN A 257 7.70 -15.49 -4.31
CA GLN A 257 7.03 -15.68 -3.02
C GLN A 257 6.13 -14.50 -2.64
N PHE A 258 6.57 -13.27 -2.91
CA PHE A 258 5.73 -12.07 -2.79
C PHE A 258 4.47 -12.24 -3.64
N LEU A 259 4.63 -12.70 -4.88
CA LEU A 259 3.50 -12.97 -5.75
C LEU A 259 2.62 -14.10 -5.20
N LYS A 260 3.15 -15.17 -4.60
CA LYS A 260 2.33 -16.24 -4.01
C LYS A 260 1.55 -15.80 -2.76
N THR A 261 1.98 -14.74 -2.09
CA THR A 261 1.30 -14.22 -0.90
C THR A 261 -0.10 -13.74 -1.29
N PRO A 262 -1.17 -14.19 -0.63
CA PRO A 262 -2.49 -13.62 -0.84
C PRO A 262 -2.42 -12.13 -0.49
N LEU A 263 -2.79 -11.25 -1.43
CA LEU A 263 -3.41 -10.01 -0.96
C LEU A 263 -4.60 -10.47 -0.13
N GLY A 264 -4.78 -9.88 1.06
CA GLY A 264 -5.98 -10.12 1.85
C GLY A 264 -7.22 -10.04 0.95
N THR A 265 -8.29 -10.72 1.35
CA THR A 265 -9.59 -10.54 0.70
C THR A 265 -9.86 -9.05 0.48
N TRP A 266 -10.75 -8.72 -0.47
CA TRP A 266 -11.38 -7.40 -0.50
C TRP A 266 -11.58 -6.90 0.93
N PRO A 267 -11.22 -5.65 1.27
CA PRO A 267 -11.28 -5.16 2.64
C PRO A 267 -12.73 -5.17 3.11
N THR A 268 -13.09 -6.32 3.62
CA THR A 268 -14.32 -6.79 4.22
C THR A 268 -13.90 -8.04 4.97
N ILE A 269 -13.62 -7.86 6.26
CA ILE A 269 -14.47 -8.40 7.32
C ILE A 269 -14.51 -7.33 8.42
#